data_AF-A0AAU1G6Z3-F1
#
_entry.id   AF-A0AAU1G6Z3-F1
#
_cell.length_a   1.000
_cell.length_b   1.000
_cell.length_c   1.000
_cell.angle_alpha   90.00
_cell.angle_beta   90.00
_cell.angle_gamma   90.00
#
_symmetry.space_group_name_H-M   'P 1'
#
loop_
_entity.id
_entity.type
_entity.pdbx_description
1 polymer ?
#
loop_
_entity_poly.entity_id
_entity_poly.type
_entity_poly.pdbx_seq_one_letter_code
_entity_poly.pdbx_strand_id
1 'polypeptide(L)'
;MTLTPVPLLTNGGTHSAQSFRMMVRDLARGAEGVTEGSDLKVTPLTVPAGGVLVGDGSGVIRGRAVPWQGHYTAYNIGTESVPVAPTGGTPRTDMVVMRVLDPEYEGTRNPARDKIVAFEVIPGVSVTATAPPPGFSAIPLARINLPANTGTVTAAMITDLRRIANPRRERRIQMIRGFPYSQSPATPDKWSDWPTEARVQVEVPSWAVTANIVTQLGVRFSGNPYTRLRHKFGSLFGAEITMDDDAVTGWSRENIMLGDTPQITPALRGTTQTLSIQTNPMAGSVFVLDVNGGSNCVFDVEFVEGVL
;
A
#
# COMPACT_ATOMS: atom_id res chain seq x y z
N MET A 1 5.28 -36.70 -13.99
CA MET A 1 6.71 -36.58 -13.64
C MET A 1 6.81 -35.86 -12.31
N THR A 2 7.64 -36.32 -11.37
CA THR A 2 7.70 -35.79 -9.98
C THR A 2 8.76 -34.72 -9.76
N LEU A 3 9.88 -34.76 -10.50
CA LEU A 3 10.94 -33.75 -10.49
C LEU A 3 11.28 -33.37 -11.94
N THR A 4 11.38 -32.08 -12.24
CA THR A 4 11.91 -31.61 -13.54
C THR A 4 13.44 -31.74 -13.51
N PRO A 5 14.06 -32.59 -14.35
CA PRO A 5 15.45 -32.99 -14.17
C PRO A 5 16.47 -31.97 -14.69
N VAL A 6 16.04 -31.00 -15.50
CA VAL A 6 16.93 -29.99 -16.10
C VAL A 6 16.69 -28.65 -15.42
N PRO A 7 17.65 -28.13 -14.63
CA PRO A 7 17.57 -26.79 -14.05
C PRO A 7 17.48 -25.71 -15.14
N LEU A 8 16.74 -24.63 -14.86
CA LEU A 8 16.53 -23.53 -15.81
C LEU A 8 17.89 -22.93 -16.27
N LEU A 9 18.02 -22.65 -17.57
CA LEU A 9 19.19 -22.05 -18.22
C LEU A 9 20.48 -22.89 -18.16
N THR A 10 20.35 -24.21 -18.16
CA THR A 10 21.51 -25.11 -18.29
C THR A 10 21.89 -25.28 -19.76
N ASN A 11 23.17 -25.12 -20.11
CA ASN A 11 23.65 -25.26 -21.49
C ASN A 11 23.28 -26.64 -22.07
N GLY A 12 22.73 -26.65 -23.29
CA GLY A 12 22.21 -27.86 -23.94
C GLY A 12 20.85 -28.36 -23.42
N GLY A 13 20.25 -27.70 -22.43
CA GLY A 13 18.93 -28.05 -21.89
C GLY A 13 17.75 -27.50 -22.70
N THR A 14 16.61 -28.19 -22.65
CA THR A 14 15.31 -27.70 -23.16
C THR A 14 14.37 -27.42 -21.99
N HIS A 15 13.63 -26.30 -22.06
CA HIS A 15 12.73 -25.87 -21.00
C HIS A 15 11.31 -25.67 -21.53
N SER A 16 10.31 -26.16 -20.78
CA SER A 16 8.91 -25.96 -21.12
C SER A 16 8.44 -24.57 -20.69
N ALA A 17 7.31 -24.11 -21.22
CA ALA A 17 6.64 -22.91 -20.73
C ALA A 17 6.36 -22.98 -19.22
N GLN A 18 6.04 -24.18 -18.71
CA GLN A 18 5.84 -24.41 -17.28
C GLN A 18 7.08 -24.05 -16.44
N SER A 19 8.30 -24.37 -16.90
CA SER A 19 9.53 -24.00 -16.19
C SER A 19 9.66 -22.48 -16.03
N PHE A 20 9.31 -21.70 -17.06
CA PHE A 20 9.31 -20.24 -16.99
C PHE A 20 8.17 -19.69 -16.12
N ARG A 21 6.98 -20.30 -16.16
CA ARG A 21 5.89 -19.92 -15.24
C ARG A 21 6.25 -20.16 -13.78
N MET A 22 7.05 -21.18 -13.49
CA MET A 22 7.60 -21.40 -12.15
C MET A 22 8.63 -20.33 -11.77
N MET A 23 9.50 -19.90 -12.70
CA MET A 23 10.39 -18.76 -12.47
C MET A 23 9.61 -17.47 -12.15
N VAL A 24 8.53 -17.17 -12.90
CA VAL A 24 7.67 -16.00 -12.61
C VAL A 24 7.06 -16.10 -11.21
N ARG A 25 6.58 -17.28 -10.82
CA ARG A 25 6.07 -17.52 -9.46
C ARG A 25 7.13 -17.20 -8.41
N ASP A 26 8.35 -17.67 -8.59
CA ASP A 26 9.43 -17.48 -7.61
C ASP A 26 9.86 -16.01 -7.52
N LEU A 27 9.97 -15.32 -8.66
CA LEU A 27 10.27 -13.88 -8.72
C LEU A 27 9.17 -13.03 -8.08
N ALA A 28 7.91 -13.44 -8.23
CA ALA A 28 6.76 -12.81 -7.56
C ALA A 28 6.58 -13.28 -6.12
N ARG A 29 7.48 -14.12 -5.57
CA ARG A 29 7.37 -14.70 -4.22
C ARG A 29 6.03 -15.43 -3.97
N GLY A 30 5.47 -16.02 -5.03
CA GLY A 30 4.17 -16.69 -5.01
C GLY A 30 2.95 -15.76 -4.93
N ALA A 31 3.14 -14.45 -5.07
CA ALA A 31 2.08 -13.46 -5.08
C ALA A 31 1.53 -13.20 -6.49
N GLU A 32 0.35 -12.59 -6.54
CA GLU A 32 -0.33 -12.17 -7.76
C GLU A 32 -0.85 -10.74 -7.59
N GLY A 33 -1.11 -10.05 -8.69
CA GLY A 33 -1.59 -8.68 -8.68
C GLY A 33 -1.03 -7.86 -9.82
N VAL A 34 -1.25 -6.55 -9.77
CA VAL A 34 -0.62 -5.59 -10.69
C VAL A 34 0.85 -5.37 -10.31
N THR A 35 1.66 -4.91 -11.25
CA THR A 35 3.10 -4.71 -11.01
C THR A 35 3.37 -3.41 -10.27
N GLU A 36 2.70 -2.32 -10.65
CA GLU A 36 2.81 -1.01 -9.99
C GLU A 36 1.43 -0.43 -9.61
N GLY A 37 1.41 0.60 -8.75
CA GLY A 37 0.16 1.14 -8.21
C GLY A 37 -0.83 1.71 -9.24
N SER A 38 -0.35 2.23 -10.36
CA SER A 38 -1.18 2.77 -11.45
C SER A 38 -1.60 1.72 -12.49
N ASP A 39 -0.95 0.56 -12.50
CA ASP A 39 -1.12 -0.43 -13.57
C ASP A 39 -2.55 -0.97 -13.63
N LEU A 40 -3.07 -1.10 -14.85
CA LEU A 40 -4.35 -1.74 -15.17
C LEU A 40 -5.55 -1.12 -14.43
N LYS A 41 -5.48 0.18 -14.11
CA LYS A 41 -6.57 0.89 -13.42
C LYS A 41 -7.85 0.86 -14.24
N VAL A 42 -8.97 0.53 -13.58
CA VAL A 42 -10.29 0.56 -14.20
C VAL A 42 -10.94 1.92 -13.99
N THR A 43 -11.38 2.55 -15.07
CA THR A 43 -12.06 3.85 -15.05
C THR A 43 -13.33 3.83 -15.92
N PRO A 44 -14.27 4.77 -15.72
CA PRO A 44 -15.40 4.90 -16.63
C PRO A 44 -14.94 5.24 -18.06
N LEU A 45 -15.78 4.94 -19.05
CA LEU A 45 -15.59 5.46 -20.39
C LEU A 45 -15.63 7.00 -20.39
N THR A 46 -14.78 7.64 -21.19
CA THR A 46 -14.75 9.10 -21.34
C THR A 46 -16.06 9.66 -21.88
N VAL A 47 -16.72 8.90 -22.76
CA VAL A 47 -18.08 9.16 -23.23
C VAL A 47 -19.02 8.18 -22.52
N PRO A 48 -20.08 8.66 -21.84
CA PRO A 48 -21.06 7.81 -21.18
C PRO A 48 -21.61 6.70 -22.09
N ALA A 49 -21.28 5.45 -21.78
CA ALA A 49 -21.71 4.26 -22.51
C ALA A 49 -21.63 3.01 -21.61
N GLY A 50 -22.05 1.86 -22.15
CA GLY A 50 -21.99 0.56 -21.47
C GLY A 50 -20.58 -0.02 -21.48
N GLY A 51 -19.79 0.29 -20.45
CA GLY A 51 -18.46 -0.29 -20.29
C GLY A 51 -17.54 0.51 -19.38
N VAL A 52 -16.31 0.03 -19.29
CA VAL A 52 -15.19 0.66 -18.56
C VAL A 52 -13.94 0.65 -19.42
N LEU A 53 -12.97 1.49 -19.08
CA LEU A 53 -11.61 1.44 -19.61
C LEU A 53 -10.72 0.72 -18.62
N VAL A 54 -9.81 -0.11 -19.14
CA VAL A 54 -8.66 -0.62 -18.39
C VAL A 54 -7.41 0.09 -18.93
N GLY A 55 -6.68 0.74 -18.03
CA GLY A 55 -5.44 1.45 -18.34
C GLY A 55 -4.28 0.55 -18.73
N ASP A 56 -3.16 1.16 -19.05
CA ASP A 56 -1.89 0.50 -19.34
C ASP A 56 -1.25 -0.06 -18.07
N GLY A 57 -0.23 -0.89 -18.26
CA GLY A 57 0.53 -1.50 -17.16
C GLY A 57 0.49 -3.01 -17.22
N SER A 58 0.94 -3.65 -16.15
CA SER A 58 1.18 -5.09 -16.13
C SER A 58 0.74 -5.75 -14.83
N GLY A 59 0.71 -7.08 -14.84
CA GLY A 59 0.44 -7.86 -13.66
C GLY A 59 0.96 -9.29 -13.73
N VAL A 60 1.02 -9.90 -12.56
CA VAL A 60 1.33 -11.31 -12.35
C VAL A 60 0.04 -12.05 -12.03
N ILE A 61 -0.31 -13.05 -12.83
CA ILE A 61 -1.50 -13.88 -12.65
C ILE A 61 -1.11 -15.27 -12.17
N ARG A 62 -1.67 -15.71 -11.05
CA ARG A 62 -1.48 -17.09 -10.60
C ARG A 62 -2.30 -18.05 -11.48
N GLY A 63 -1.65 -19.10 -12.00
CA GLY A 63 -2.35 -20.22 -12.59
C GLY A 63 -3.11 -21.01 -11.52
N ARG A 64 -4.39 -21.30 -11.79
CA ARG A 64 -5.28 -21.98 -10.83
C ARG A 64 -5.96 -23.25 -11.34
N ALA A 65 -5.78 -23.61 -12.60
CA ALA A 65 -6.34 -24.83 -13.16
C ALA A 65 -5.72 -26.08 -12.52
N VAL A 66 -4.42 -26.05 -12.20
CA VAL A 66 -3.72 -27.09 -11.42
C VAL A 66 -2.67 -26.50 -10.47
N PRO A 67 -2.30 -27.18 -9.37
CA PRO A 67 -1.39 -26.62 -8.36
C PRO A 67 0.01 -26.22 -8.86
N TRP A 68 0.48 -26.83 -9.95
CA TRP A 68 1.83 -26.65 -10.52
C TRP A 68 1.85 -25.83 -11.83
N GLN A 69 0.76 -25.15 -12.16
CA GLN A 69 0.65 -24.36 -13.39
C GLN A 69 1.68 -23.21 -13.46
N GLY A 70 2.11 -22.70 -12.30
CA GLY A 70 3.02 -21.56 -12.18
C GLY A 70 2.28 -20.23 -12.24
N HIS A 71 2.97 -19.14 -12.56
CA HIS A 71 2.40 -17.80 -12.71
C HIS A 71 2.69 -17.24 -14.10
N TYR A 72 1.83 -16.35 -14.57
CA TYR A 72 1.93 -15.67 -15.85
C TYR A 72 2.26 -14.20 -15.61
N THR A 73 2.97 -13.58 -16.55
CA THR A 73 3.00 -12.12 -16.68
C THR A 73 2.12 -11.71 -17.86
N ALA A 74 1.41 -10.61 -17.70
CA ALA A 74 0.67 -9.98 -18.79
C ALA A 74 0.72 -8.46 -18.66
N TYR A 75 0.52 -7.78 -19.78
CA TYR A 75 0.52 -6.33 -19.83
C TYR A 75 -0.45 -5.82 -20.88
N ASN A 76 -0.88 -4.58 -20.69
CA ASN A 76 -1.66 -3.79 -21.61
C ASN A 76 -0.88 -2.54 -22.03
N ILE A 77 -0.96 -2.19 -23.31
CA ILE A 77 -0.35 -0.96 -23.85
C ILE A 77 -1.50 -0.03 -24.23
N GLY A 78 -1.55 1.13 -23.57
CA GLY A 78 -2.66 2.09 -23.73
C GLY A 78 -3.91 1.63 -23.00
N THR A 79 -5.08 2.02 -23.50
CA THR A 79 -6.37 1.73 -22.85
C THR A 79 -7.20 0.74 -23.64
N GLU A 80 -7.76 -0.28 -22.99
CA GLU A 80 -8.72 -1.22 -23.61
C GLU A 80 -10.14 -0.97 -23.07
N SER A 81 -11.12 -0.86 -23.97
CA SER A 81 -12.53 -0.75 -23.61
C SER A 81 -13.12 -2.13 -23.33
N VAL A 82 -13.67 -2.31 -22.15
CA VAL A 82 -14.30 -3.55 -21.70
C VAL A 82 -15.80 -3.33 -21.60
N PRO A 83 -16.62 -3.99 -22.45
CA PRO A 83 -18.05 -3.82 -22.42
C PRO A 83 -18.66 -4.41 -21.14
N VAL A 84 -19.61 -3.70 -20.57
CA VAL A 84 -20.37 -4.14 -19.38
C VAL A 84 -21.85 -4.15 -19.77
N ALA A 85 -22.50 -5.31 -19.62
CA ALA A 85 -23.91 -5.46 -19.98
C ALA A 85 -24.79 -4.59 -19.05
N PRO A 86 -25.83 -3.92 -19.58
CA PRO A 86 -26.75 -3.16 -18.74
C PRO A 86 -27.51 -4.06 -17.75
N THR A 87 -28.07 -3.46 -16.73
CA THR A 87 -29.03 -4.11 -15.82
C THR A 87 -30.47 -3.84 -16.25
N GLY A 88 -31.34 -4.82 -16.03
CA GLY A 88 -32.80 -4.63 -16.06
C GLY A 88 -33.31 -4.15 -14.70
N GLY A 89 -34.54 -4.56 -14.33
CA GLY A 89 -35.16 -4.13 -13.06
C GLY A 89 -34.46 -4.57 -11.77
N THR A 90 -33.44 -5.44 -11.85
CA THR A 90 -32.70 -5.96 -10.70
C THR A 90 -31.26 -5.44 -10.71
N PRO A 91 -30.74 -4.89 -9.59
CA PRO A 91 -29.33 -4.50 -9.50
C PRO A 91 -28.40 -5.72 -9.61
N ARG A 92 -27.17 -5.50 -10.08
CA ARG A 92 -26.18 -6.55 -10.27
C ARG A 92 -24.80 -6.02 -9.93
N THR A 93 -23.93 -6.89 -9.43
CA THR A 93 -22.52 -6.56 -9.23
C THR A 93 -21.67 -7.44 -10.13
N ASP A 94 -20.77 -6.81 -10.89
CA ASP A 94 -19.91 -7.50 -11.86
C ASP A 94 -18.44 -7.32 -11.45
N MET A 95 -17.56 -8.24 -11.87
CA MET A 95 -16.12 -8.14 -11.62
C MET A 95 -15.35 -8.08 -12.93
N VAL A 96 -14.51 -7.05 -13.10
CA VAL A 96 -13.55 -6.95 -14.18
C VAL A 96 -12.26 -7.63 -13.74
N VAL A 97 -11.79 -8.58 -14.53
CA VAL A 97 -10.57 -9.35 -14.27
C VAL A 97 -9.64 -9.31 -15.47
N MET A 98 -8.34 -9.44 -15.24
CA MET A 98 -7.39 -9.85 -16.30
C MET A 98 -7.19 -11.36 -16.18
N ARG A 99 -7.66 -12.11 -17.18
CA ARG A 99 -7.67 -13.58 -17.16
C ARG A 99 -6.75 -14.17 -18.20
N VAL A 100 -6.07 -15.24 -17.82
CA VAL A 100 -5.31 -16.12 -18.71
C VAL A 100 -6.14 -17.39 -18.97
N LEU A 101 -6.28 -17.76 -20.24
CA LEU A 101 -6.94 -18.99 -20.69
C LEU A 101 -5.90 -19.87 -21.41
N ASP A 102 -5.05 -20.52 -20.62
CA ASP A 102 -3.95 -21.33 -21.13
C ASP A 102 -4.46 -22.71 -21.59
N PRO A 103 -4.44 -23.04 -22.89
CA PRO A 103 -4.97 -24.30 -23.43
C PRO A 103 -4.20 -25.54 -22.97
N GLU A 104 -3.02 -25.39 -22.37
CA GLU A 104 -2.33 -26.51 -21.71
C GLU A 104 -3.12 -27.02 -20.49
N TYR A 105 -3.95 -26.17 -19.87
CA TYR A 105 -4.69 -26.50 -18.65
C TYR A 105 -6.19 -26.22 -18.73
N GLU A 106 -6.64 -25.24 -19.52
CA GLU A 106 -8.04 -24.86 -19.65
C GLU A 106 -8.40 -24.39 -21.08
N GLY A 107 -9.57 -24.82 -21.56
CA GLY A 107 -10.13 -24.37 -22.84
C GLY A 107 -9.47 -24.99 -24.08
N THR A 108 -9.77 -24.40 -25.24
CA THR A 108 -9.38 -24.90 -26.57
C THR A 108 -8.73 -23.82 -27.44
N ARG A 109 -8.32 -22.69 -26.83
CA ARG A 109 -7.74 -21.55 -27.55
C ARG A 109 -6.40 -21.95 -28.17
N ASN A 110 -6.12 -21.44 -29.35
CA ASN A 110 -4.84 -21.58 -30.02
C ASN A 110 -3.95 -20.38 -29.68
N PRO A 111 -2.84 -20.53 -28.94
CA PRO A 111 -1.97 -19.41 -28.56
C PRO A 111 -1.36 -18.65 -29.74
N ALA A 112 -1.32 -19.27 -30.93
CA ALA A 112 -0.82 -18.62 -32.14
C ALA A 112 -1.84 -17.72 -32.85
N ARG A 113 -3.13 -17.77 -32.46
CA ARG A 113 -4.22 -17.07 -33.17
C ARG A 113 -5.19 -16.35 -32.24
N ASP A 114 -5.45 -16.92 -31.08
CA ASP A 114 -6.45 -16.44 -30.14
C ASP A 114 -5.80 -15.60 -29.04
N LYS A 115 -6.57 -14.65 -28.49
CA LYS A 115 -6.18 -13.92 -27.28
C LYS A 115 -6.12 -14.92 -26.12
N ILE A 116 -4.93 -15.20 -25.58
CA ILE A 116 -4.79 -16.05 -24.38
C ILE A 116 -5.03 -15.25 -23.11
N VAL A 117 -4.66 -13.96 -23.13
CA VAL A 117 -4.98 -13.02 -22.07
C VAL A 117 -6.08 -12.08 -22.55
N ALA A 118 -7.08 -11.84 -21.72
CA ALA A 118 -8.14 -10.89 -22.00
C ALA A 118 -8.66 -10.27 -20.71
N PHE A 119 -9.21 -9.05 -20.83
CA PHE A 119 -10.10 -8.52 -19.80
C PHE A 119 -11.47 -9.16 -19.94
N GLU A 120 -11.98 -9.72 -18.85
CA GLU A 120 -13.26 -10.40 -18.77
C GLU A 120 -14.14 -9.74 -17.70
N VAL A 121 -15.44 -9.65 -17.98
CA VAL A 121 -16.45 -9.25 -16.99
C VAL A 121 -17.16 -10.49 -16.51
N ILE A 122 -17.04 -10.78 -15.22
CA ILE A 122 -17.74 -11.87 -14.55
C ILE A 122 -19.02 -11.29 -13.93
N PRO A 123 -20.20 -11.58 -14.48
CA PRO A 123 -21.44 -10.97 -14.00
C PRO A 123 -21.92 -11.62 -12.71
N GLY A 124 -22.65 -10.85 -11.89
CA GLY A 124 -23.40 -11.38 -10.75
C GLY A 124 -22.55 -11.91 -9.60
N VAL A 125 -21.36 -11.35 -9.39
CA VAL A 125 -20.54 -11.66 -8.20
C VAL A 125 -21.16 -11.05 -6.93
N SER A 126 -20.73 -11.53 -5.76
CA SER A 126 -21.12 -10.91 -4.48
C SER A 126 -20.65 -9.45 -4.39
N VAL A 127 -21.45 -8.60 -3.74
CA VAL A 127 -21.12 -7.18 -3.46
C VAL A 127 -19.86 -7.00 -2.61
N THR A 128 -19.42 -8.05 -1.90
CA THR A 128 -18.17 -8.07 -1.12
C THR A 128 -17.05 -8.88 -1.77
N ALA A 129 -17.26 -9.42 -2.98
CA ALA A 129 -16.25 -10.25 -3.64
C ALA A 129 -14.98 -9.44 -3.92
N THR A 130 -13.83 -9.95 -3.48
CA THR A 130 -12.51 -9.34 -3.70
C THR A 130 -11.59 -10.24 -4.53
N ALA A 131 -12.07 -11.38 -5.01
CA ALA A 131 -11.30 -12.35 -5.78
C ALA A 131 -12.17 -12.96 -6.89
N PRO A 132 -11.57 -13.37 -8.02
CA PRO A 132 -12.26 -14.12 -9.05
C PRO A 132 -12.81 -15.45 -8.51
N PRO A 133 -13.78 -16.09 -9.19
CA PRO A 133 -14.27 -17.40 -8.83
C PRO A 133 -13.15 -18.45 -8.70
N PRO A 134 -13.27 -19.43 -7.80
CA PRO A 134 -12.29 -20.49 -7.66
C PRO A 134 -11.97 -21.19 -8.99
N GLY A 135 -10.68 -21.48 -9.21
CA GLY A 135 -10.19 -22.10 -10.44
C GLY A 135 -9.85 -21.13 -11.57
N PHE A 136 -10.23 -19.85 -11.49
CA PHE A 136 -9.90 -18.87 -12.51
C PHE A 136 -8.44 -18.42 -12.42
N SER A 137 -7.66 -18.65 -13.48
CA SER A 137 -6.33 -18.06 -13.63
C SER A 137 -6.47 -16.57 -13.97
N ALA A 138 -6.80 -15.74 -12.98
CA ALA A 138 -7.09 -14.32 -13.16
C ALA A 138 -6.72 -13.47 -11.93
N ILE A 139 -6.46 -12.18 -12.16
CA ILE A 139 -6.39 -11.18 -11.09
C ILE A 139 -7.62 -10.27 -11.13
N PRO A 140 -8.20 -9.91 -9.98
CA PRO A 140 -9.30 -8.94 -9.92
C PRO A 140 -8.75 -7.53 -10.15
N LEU A 141 -9.40 -6.76 -11.02
CA LEU A 141 -9.06 -5.35 -11.26
C LEU A 141 -10.06 -4.43 -10.57
N ALA A 142 -11.36 -4.66 -10.81
CA ALA A 142 -12.40 -3.87 -10.17
C ALA A 142 -13.70 -4.65 -10.01
N ARG A 143 -14.54 -4.16 -9.11
CA ARG A 143 -15.93 -4.56 -8.97
C ARG A 143 -16.83 -3.40 -9.36
N ILE A 144 -17.88 -3.67 -10.12
CA ILE A 144 -18.81 -2.68 -10.64
C ILE A 144 -20.18 -2.94 -10.03
N ASN A 145 -20.62 -2.05 -9.15
CA ASN A 145 -21.95 -2.11 -8.54
C ASN A 145 -22.94 -1.37 -9.45
N LEU A 146 -23.73 -2.11 -10.23
CA LEU A 146 -24.73 -1.57 -11.14
C LEU A 146 -26.11 -1.52 -10.46
N PRO A 147 -26.72 -0.34 -10.28
CA PRO A 147 -28.11 -0.22 -9.86
C PRO A 147 -29.08 -0.85 -10.87
N ALA A 148 -30.37 -0.96 -10.53
CA ALA A 148 -31.39 -1.34 -11.50
C ALA A 148 -31.47 -0.34 -12.66
N ASN A 149 -31.83 -0.81 -13.85
CA ASN A 149 -32.05 -0.02 -15.08
C ASN A 149 -30.85 0.86 -15.47
N THR A 150 -29.63 0.36 -15.29
CA THR A 150 -28.40 1.13 -15.53
C THR A 150 -27.66 0.59 -16.74
N GLY A 151 -27.38 1.48 -17.71
CA GLY A 151 -26.57 1.20 -18.90
C GLY A 151 -25.25 1.98 -18.99
N THR A 152 -24.99 2.91 -18.06
CA THR A 152 -23.77 3.71 -18.01
C THR A 152 -23.04 3.43 -16.71
N VAL A 153 -21.74 3.13 -16.79
CA VAL A 153 -20.89 2.96 -15.61
C VAL A 153 -20.29 4.30 -15.21
N THR A 154 -20.41 4.67 -13.93
CA THR A 154 -19.81 5.89 -13.36
C THR A 154 -18.68 5.55 -12.40
N ALA A 155 -17.83 6.52 -12.06
CA ALA A 155 -16.69 6.29 -11.16
C ALA A 155 -17.13 5.79 -9.78
N ALA A 156 -18.27 6.28 -9.26
CA ALA A 156 -18.81 5.86 -7.96
C ALA A 156 -19.29 4.40 -7.95
N MET A 157 -19.54 3.80 -9.11
CA MET A 157 -19.94 2.39 -9.24
C MET A 157 -18.73 1.45 -9.23
N ILE A 158 -17.51 1.97 -9.48
CA ILE A 158 -16.29 1.19 -9.61
C ILE A 158 -15.57 1.15 -8.25
N THR A 159 -15.43 -0.05 -7.70
CA THR A 159 -14.54 -0.33 -6.56
C THR A 159 -13.26 -0.96 -7.07
N ASP A 160 -12.12 -0.34 -6.80
CA ASP A 160 -10.81 -0.89 -7.11
C ASP A 160 -10.53 -2.14 -6.26
N LEU A 161 -10.14 -3.23 -6.92
CA LEU A 161 -9.77 -4.49 -6.27
C LEU A 161 -8.30 -4.85 -6.49
N ARG A 162 -7.55 -4.03 -7.23
CA ARG A 162 -6.15 -4.27 -7.55
C ARG A 162 -5.35 -4.40 -6.26
N ARG A 163 -4.33 -5.25 -6.32
CA ARG A 163 -3.28 -5.37 -5.30
C ARG A 163 -1.96 -5.45 -6.04
N ILE A 164 -0.91 -4.90 -5.46
CA ILE A 164 0.42 -5.00 -6.05
C ILE A 164 0.99 -6.38 -5.71
N ALA A 165 1.52 -7.09 -6.71
CA ALA A 165 2.04 -8.43 -6.53
C ALA A 165 3.23 -8.44 -5.56
N ASN A 166 4.16 -7.49 -5.69
CA ASN A 166 5.32 -7.36 -4.82
C ASN A 166 5.57 -5.88 -4.50
N PRO A 167 4.82 -5.30 -3.55
CA PRO A 167 4.89 -3.86 -3.27
C PRO A 167 6.28 -3.45 -2.79
N ARG A 168 6.80 -2.35 -3.33
CA ARG A 168 8.05 -1.75 -2.86
C ARG A 168 7.95 -1.35 -1.40
N ARG A 169 9.05 -1.55 -0.69
CA ARG A 169 9.24 -1.12 0.70
C ARG A 169 10.61 -0.51 0.85
N GLU A 170 10.69 0.62 1.54
CA GLU A 170 11.94 1.27 1.84
C GLU A 170 11.93 1.75 3.28
N ARG A 171 12.89 1.28 4.09
CA ARG A 171 13.00 1.62 5.50
C ARG A 171 14.26 2.45 5.75
N ARG A 172 14.13 3.54 6.50
CA ARG A 172 15.21 4.44 6.90
C ARG A 172 15.16 4.63 8.41
N ILE A 173 16.30 4.48 9.06
CA ILE A 173 16.47 4.75 10.49
C ILE A 173 17.45 5.91 10.63
N GLN A 174 17.01 6.97 11.32
CA GLN A 174 17.81 8.15 11.61
C GLN A 174 17.86 8.37 13.12
N MET A 175 19.05 8.64 13.65
CA MET A 175 19.25 8.78 15.08
C MET A 175 19.93 10.11 15.40
N ILE A 176 19.40 10.79 16.40
CA ILE A 176 19.94 12.00 16.99
C ILE A 176 20.40 11.65 18.40
N ARG A 177 21.66 11.97 18.73
CA ARG A 177 22.28 11.69 20.03
C ARG A 177 22.84 12.99 20.58
N GLY A 178 22.83 13.12 21.91
CA GLY A 178 23.50 14.23 22.57
C GLY A 178 22.81 15.56 22.26
N PHE A 179 21.56 15.70 22.69
CA PHE A 179 20.81 16.93 22.49
C PHE A 179 21.47 18.11 23.24
N PRO A 180 21.48 19.33 22.67
CA PRO A 180 21.62 20.52 23.51
C PRO A 180 20.47 20.56 24.52
N TYR A 181 20.67 21.25 25.65
CA TYR A 181 19.59 21.42 26.60
C TYR A 181 18.41 22.15 25.95
N SER A 182 17.24 21.52 25.99
CA SER A 182 16.01 22.07 25.41
C SER A 182 14.82 21.65 26.26
N GLN A 183 14.16 22.61 26.87
CA GLN A 183 12.97 22.41 27.69
C GLN A 183 11.70 22.49 26.84
N SER A 184 10.73 21.62 27.13
CA SER A 184 9.38 21.67 26.58
C SER A 184 8.78 23.07 26.82
N PRO A 185 8.06 23.64 25.84
CA PRO A 185 7.29 24.86 26.03
C PRO A 185 6.36 24.75 27.25
N ALA A 186 6.13 25.88 27.92
CA ALA A 186 5.30 25.95 29.13
C ALA A 186 3.86 26.39 28.87
N THR A 187 3.51 26.74 27.63
CA THR A 187 2.15 27.18 27.29
C THR A 187 1.23 25.97 27.20
N PRO A 188 0.23 25.85 28.09
CA PRO A 188 -0.68 24.71 28.05
C PRO A 188 -1.60 24.77 26.82
N ASP A 189 -2.08 23.61 26.40
CA ASP A 189 -3.04 23.40 25.31
C ASP A 189 -2.62 24.02 23.96
N LYS A 190 -1.31 24.15 23.73
CA LYS A 190 -0.73 24.66 22.49
C LYS A 190 0.37 23.75 21.94
N TRP A 191 0.09 23.15 20.78
CA TRP A 191 1.07 22.39 20.01
C TRP A 191 2.28 23.25 19.63
N SER A 192 3.45 22.72 19.92
CA SER A 192 4.74 23.35 19.61
C SER A 192 5.74 22.29 19.13
N ASP A 193 6.55 22.62 18.13
CA ASP A 193 7.62 21.74 17.66
C ASP A 193 8.68 21.62 18.77
N TRP A 194 8.80 20.45 19.40
CA TRP A 194 9.76 20.18 20.46
C TRP A 194 10.07 18.68 20.57
N PRO A 195 11.34 18.29 20.79
CA PRO A 195 12.52 19.16 20.84
C PRO A 195 12.85 19.84 19.50
N THR A 196 13.40 21.06 19.54
CA THR A 196 13.76 21.80 18.33
C THR A 196 14.71 20.99 17.45
N GLU A 197 15.65 20.27 18.03
CA GLU A 197 16.65 19.48 17.32
C GLU A 197 16.13 18.10 16.90
N ALA A 198 14.98 17.66 17.43
CA ALA A 198 14.37 16.37 17.10
C ALA A 198 13.61 16.45 15.76
N ARG A 199 14.35 16.73 14.69
CA ARG A 199 13.81 16.77 13.33
C ARG A 199 14.79 16.18 12.32
N VAL A 200 14.26 15.47 11.33
CA VAL A 200 15.04 14.85 10.25
C VAL A 200 14.40 15.13 8.90
N GLN A 201 15.23 15.22 7.86
CA GLN A 201 14.75 15.31 6.48
C GLN A 201 14.58 13.89 5.92
N VAL A 202 13.37 13.61 5.42
CA VAL A 202 12.99 12.31 4.86
C VAL A 202 12.54 12.53 3.43
N GLU A 203 13.22 11.89 2.49
CA GLU A 203 12.78 11.84 1.10
C GLU A 203 11.64 10.83 0.97
N VAL A 204 10.50 11.28 0.46
CA VAL A 204 9.33 10.45 0.22
C VAL A 204 9.43 9.87 -1.19
N PRO A 205 9.50 8.53 -1.35
CA PRO A 205 9.54 7.93 -2.67
C PRO A 205 8.32 8.31 -3.52
N SER A 206 8.51 8.45 -4.83
CA SER A 206 7.42 8.83 -5.75
C SER A 206 6.27 7.81 -5.80
N TRP A 207 6.56 6.55 -5.46
CA TRP A 207 5.62 5.43 -5.44
C TRP A 207 4.93 5.22 -4.08
N ALA A 208 5.33 5.91 -3.02
CA ALA A 208 4.84 5.65 -1.67
C ALA A 208 3.37 6.09 -1.50
N VAL A 209 2.55 5.21 -0.92
CA VAL A 209 1.14 5.50 -0.58
C VAL A 209 0.92 5.52 0.93
N THR A 210 1.77 4.85 1.70
CA THR A 210 1.72 4.86 3.16
C THR A 210 3.14 4.99 3.70
N ALA A 211 3.28 5.65 4.86
CA ALA A 211 4.50 5.61 5.66
C ALA A 211 4.15 5.06 7.05
N ASN A 212 4.90 4.05 7.51
CA ASN A 212 4.90 3.62 8.90
C ASN A 212 6.01 4.38 9.62
N ILE A 213 5.67 5.14 10.66
CA ILE A 213 6.59 6.00 11.39
C ILE A 213 6.60 5.56 12.84
N VAL A 214 7.78 5.23 13.34
CA VAL A 214 8.01 4.95 14.76
C VAL A 214 9.11 5.88 15.24
N THR A 215 8.84 6.58 16.34
CA THR A 215 9.86 7.43 16.97
C THR A 215 10.04 7.04 18.42
N GLN A 216 11.28 6.90 18.84
CA GLN A 216 11.66 6.77 20.25
C GLN A 216 12.34 8.06 20.69
N LEU A 217 11.90 8.65 21.79
CA LEU A 217 12.49 9.87 22.36
C LEU A 217 12.81 9.63 23.83
N GLY A 218 14.09 9.68 24.18
CA GLY A 218 14.52 9.74 25.57
C GLY A 218 14.33 11.15 26.13
N VAL A 219 13.56 11.29 27.19
CA VAL A 219 13.31 12.57 27.87
C VAL A 219 13.82 12.55 29.30
N ARG A 220 13.96 13.73 29.90
CA ARG A 220 14.19 13.90 31.33
C ARG A 220 13.07 14.79 31.89
N PHE A 221 12.55 14.46 33.07
CA PHE A 221 11.49 15.24 33.68
C PHE A 221 11.62 15.35 35.20
N SER A 222 10.93 16.33 35.78
CA SER A 222 10.67 16.47 37.21
C SER A 222 9.27 17.05 37.44
N GLY A 223 8.65 16.75 38.59
CA GLY A 223 7.23 17.08 38.84
C GLY A 223 6.29 15.99 38.31
N ASN A 224 5.07 16.37 37.94
CA ASN A 224 4.03 15.48 37.40
C ASN A 224 3.83 15.76 35.90
N PRO A 225 4.60 15.11 35.01
CA PRO A 225 4.50 15.35 33.58
C PRO A 225 3.15 14.89 33.05
N TYR A 226 2.36 15.83 32.54
CA TYR A 226 1.13 15.54 31.83
C TYR A 226 1.12 16.32 30.51
N THR A 227 1.52 15.66 29.43
CA THR A 227 1.69 16.28 28.11
C THR A 227 1.29 15.34 26.98
N ARG A 228 0.89 15.90 25.84
CA ARG A 228 0.66 15.12 24.63
C ARG A 228 1.80 15.29 23.65
N LEU A 229 2.12 14.22 22.94
CA LEU A 229 3.09 14.24 21.84
C LEU A 229 2.44 13.68 20.57
N ARG A 230 2.91 14.15 19.42
CA ARG A 230 2.53 13.60 18.11
C ARG A 230 3.63 13.77 17.08
N HIS A 231 3.63 12.95 16.04
CA HIS A 231 4.44 13.23 14.87
C HIS A 231 3.91 14.43 14.08
N LYS A 232 4.83 15.18 13.47
CA LYS A 232 4.55 16.12 12.39
C LYS A 232 5.44 15.75 11.22
N PHE A 233 4.82 15.32 10.13
CA PHE A 233 5.51 14.89 8.91
C PHE A 233 5.08 15.75 7.72
N GLY A 234 5.88 16.75 7.40
CA GLY A 234 5.49 17.79 6.45
C GLY A 234 4.22 18.53 6.94
N SER A 235 3.15 18.43 6.16
CA SER A 235 1.82 18.95 6.51
C SER A 235 0.93 17.96 7.27
N LEU A 236 1.39 16.72 7.49
CA LEU A 236 0.63 15.68 8.16
C LEU A 236 0.89 15.71 9.67
N PHE A 237 -0.16 15.47 10.45
CA PHE A 237 -0.08 15.32 11.90
C PHE A 237 -0.51 13.91 12.28
N GLY A 238 0.29 13.29 13.15
CA GLY A 238 0.02 11.98 13.70
C GLY A 238 -1.05 11.99 14.80
N ALA A 239 -1.36 10.80 15.29
CA ALA A 239 -2.17 10.62 16.48
C ALA A 239 -1.47 11.19 17.72
N GLU A 240 -2.28 11.60 18.69
CA GLU A 240 -1.79 12.10 19.97
C GLU A 240 -1.52 10.92 20.90
N ILE A 241 -0.32 10.87 21.47
CA ILE A 241 0.00 10.03 22.61
C ILE A 241 0.12 10.90 23.85
N THR A 242 -0.18 10.36 25.02
CA THR A 242 -0.05 11.08 26.29
C THR A 242 1.11 10.51 27.07
N MET A 243 2.01 11.39 27.52
CA MET A 243 2.96 11.10 28.61
C MET A 243 2.29 11.57 29.89
N ASP A 244 2.13 10.64 30.83
CA ASP A 244 1.48 10.83 32.12
C ASP A 244 2.26 10.02 33.15
N ASP A 245 2.87 10.70 34.13
CA ASP A 245 3.59 10.05 35.22
C ASP A 245 3.31 10.81 36.53
N ASP A 246 3.33 10.09 37.64
CA ASP A 246 3.08 10.64 38.96
C ASP A 246 4.23 11.57 39.41
N ALA A 247 3.95 12.39 40.42
CA ALA A 247 4.89 13.40 40.91
C ALA A 247 6.22 12.78 41.36
N VAL A 248 7.31 13.15 40.69
CA VAL A 248 8.68 12.76 41.08
C VAL A 248 9.38 13.92 41.80
N THR A 249 9.86 13.68 43.02
CA THR A 249 10.59 14.65 43.87
C THR A 249 12.03 14.94 43.39
N GLY A 250 12.37 14.58 42.16
CA GLY A 250 13.71 14.68 41.58
C GLY A 250 13.69 14.55 40.06
N TRP A 251 14.85 14.32 39.45
CA TRP A 251 14.96 14.11 38.01
C TRP A 251 14.82 12.63 37.66
N SER A 252 13.86 12.32 36.80
CA SER A 252 13.67 11.00 36.19
C SER A 252 13.92 11.05 34.69
N ARG A 253 14.07 9.87 34.08
CA ARG A 253 14.18 9.71 32.62
C ARG A 253 13.26 8.61 32.15
N GLU A 254 12.66 8.82 31.00
CA GLU A 254 11.77 7.87 30.34
C GLU A 254 12.04 7.87 28.83
N ASN A 255 11.74 6.75 28.17
CA ASN A 255 11.70 6.67 26.72
C ASN A 255 10.24 6.66 26.26
N ILE A 256 9.86 7.69 25.52
CA ILE A 256 8.53 7.81 24.91
C ILE A 256 8.58 7.18 23.53
N MET A 257 7.56 6.40 23.16
CA MET A 257 7.41 5.82 21.83
C MET A 257 6.17 6.38 21.13
N LEU A 258 6.37 6.97 19.96
CA LEU A 258 5.31 7.41 19.05
C LEU A 258 5.20 6.42 17.88
N GLY A 259 3.99 6.15 17.43
CA GLY A 259 3.72 5.28 16.27
C GLY A 259 2.60 5.84 15.43
N ASP A 260 2.80 5.95 14.12
CA ASP A 260 1.81 6.44 13.17
C ASP A 260 1.90 5.74 11.81
N THR A 261 0.79 5.70 11.09
CA THR A 261 0.71 5.16 9.72
C THR A 261 0.01 6.13 8.76
N PRO A 262 0.55 7.34 8.52
CA PRO A 262 -0.08 8.31 7.64
C PRO A 262 -0.18 7.83 6.19
N GLN A 263 -1.29 8.22 5.55
CA GLN A 263 -1.43 8.12 4.09
C GLN A 263 -0.61 9.21 3.41
N ILE A 264 0.17 8.81 2.40
CA ILE A 264 1.01 9.70 1.60
C ILE A 264 0.19 10.22 0.43
N THR A 265 -0.18 11.50 0.53
CA THR A 265 -0.89 12.20 -0.53
C THR A 265 0.01 12.40 -1.76
N PRO A 266 -0.57 12.54 -2.96
CA PRO A 266 0.22 12.78 -4.17
C PRO A 266 1.17 14.00 -4.07
N ALA A 267 0.78 15.03 -3.31
CA ALA A 267 1.60 16.25 -3.15
C ALA A 267 2.90 16.02 -2.36
N LEU A 268 2.98 14.95 -1.56
CA LEU A 268 4.18 14.63 -0.77
C LEU A 268 5.15 13.70 -1.52
N ARG A 269 4.68 12.98 -2.55
CA ARG A 269 5.48 11.97 -3.25
C ARG A 269 6.60 12.61 -4.07
N GLY A 270 7.80 12.04 -4.01
CA GLY A 270 8.98 12.55 -4.71
C GLY A 270 9.54 13.86 -4.11
N THR A 271 9.13 14.22 -2.89
CA THR A 271 9.58 15.44 -2.20
C THR A 271 10.32 15.09 -0.91
N THR A 272 11.12 16.03 -0.40
CA THR A 272 11.72 15.93 0.93
C THR A 272 10.82 16.60 1.96
N GLN A 273 10.44 15.83 2.99
CA GLN A 273 9.58 16.28 4.07
C GLN A 273 10.35 16.25 5.39
N THR A 274 10.08 17.24 6.25
CA THR A 274 10.61 17.23 7.61
C THR A 274 9.73 16.37 8.50
N LEU A 275 10.33 15.37 9.15
CA LEU A 275 9.72 14.61 10.23
C LEU A 275 10.21 15.17 11.56
N SER A 276 9.29 15.48 12.46
CA SER A 276 9.56 16.07 13.78
C SER A 276 8.51 15.64 14.79
N ILE A 277 8.73 15.98 16.06
CA ILE A 277 7.78 15.75 17.16
C ILE A 277 7.18 17.10 17.56
N GLN A 278 5.89 17.11 17.87
CA GLN A 278 5.25 18.21 18.58
C GLN A 278 4.88 17.77 19.98
N THR A 279 4.98 18.70 20.94
CA THR A 279 4.49 18.53 22.30
C THR A 279 3.36 19.53 22.58
N ASN A 280 2.49 19.17 23.50
CA ASN A 280 1.40 19.99 24.00
C ASN A 280 1.19 19.72 25.50
N PRO A 281 1.79 20.53 26.39
CA PRO A 281 1.56 20.43 27.82
C PRO A 281 0.08 20.61 28.14
N MET A 282 -0.48 19.79 29.03
CA MET A 282 -1.89 19.88 29.41
C MET A 282 -2.11 20.99 30.44
N ALA A 283 -3.27 21.65 30.41
CA ALA A 283 -3.63 22.60 31.46
C ALA A 283 -3.61 21.98 32.87
N GLY A 284 -3.14 22.75 33.85
CA GLY A 284 -3.08 22.35 35.27
C GLY A 284 -1.87 21.46 35.64
N SER A 285 -1.05 21.07 34.67
CA SER A 285 0.16 20.30 34.90
C SER A 285 1.30 21.18 35.43
N VAL A 286 2.06 20.67 36.40
CA VAL A 286 3.23 21.36 36.99
C VAL A 286 4.43 20.43 36.91
N PHE A 287 5.22 20.61 35.87
CA PHE A 287 6.40 19.79 35.61
C PHE A 287 7.46 20.55 34.80
N VAL A 288 8.64 19.97 34.75
CA VAL A 288 9.67 20.31 33.76
C VAL A 288 9.93 19.07 32.93
N LEU A 289 9.85 19.20 31.61
CA LEU A 289 10.22 18.17 30.66
C LEU A 289 11.32 18.75 29.77
N ASP A 290 12.46 18.06 29.67
CA ASP A 290 13.60 18.49 28.88
C ASP A 290 14.28 17.34 28.13
N VAL A 291 15.06 17.72 27.12
CA VAL A 291 16.11 16.88 26.54
C VAL A 291 17.46 17.55 26.75
N ASN A 292 18.52 16.75 26.78
CA ASN A 292 19.90 17.21 26.98
C ASN A 292 20.91 16.16 26.48
N GLY A 293 22.20 16.33 26.80
CA GLY A 293 23.28 15.46 26.31
C GLY A 293 23.13 13.96 26.63
N GLY A 294 22.33 13.60 27.64
CA GLY A 294 22.01 12.21 27.96
C GLY A 294 20.78 11.65 27.23
N SER A 295 20.21 12.41 26.30
CA SER A 295 18.96 12.09 25.59
C SER A 295 19.26 11.67 24.15
N ASN A 296 18.38 10.87 23.57
CA ASN A 296 18.46 10.43 22.17
C ASN A 296 17.07 10.43 21.54
N CYS A 297 17.04 10.47 20.21
CA CYS A 297 15.82 10.34 19.43
C CYS A 297 16.11 9.43 18.23
N VAL A 298 15.26 8.45 17.99
CA VAL A 298 15.35 7.54 16.83
C VAL A 298 14.08 7.69 16.02
N PHE A 299 14.21 8.11 14.76
CA PHE A 299 13.13 8.09 13.77
C PHE A 299 13.31 6.86 12.89
N ASP A 300 12.29 6.03 12.80
CA ASP A 300 12.22 4.85 11.94
C ASP A 300 11.03 4.99 11.01
N VAL A 301 11.30 5.09 9.72
CA VAL A 301 10.29 5.34 8.69
C VAL A 301 10.36 4.23 7.65
N GLU A 302 9.25 3.52 7.43
CA GLU A 302 9.08 2.58 6.32
C GLU A 302 8.01 3.09 5.35
N PHE A 303 8.39 3.33 4.10
CA PHE A 303 7.44 3.62 3.03
C PHE A 303 6.94 2.33 2.39
N VAL A 304 5.65 2.29 2.07
CA VAL A 304 4.99 1.13 1.46
C VAL A 304 4.23 1.57 0.21
N GLU A 305 4.42 0.83 -0.88
CA GLU A 305 3.71 1.02 -2.15
C GLU A 305 2.25 0.53 -2.02
N GLY A 306 1.35 1.22 -2.71
CA GLY A 306 -0.08 0.88 -2.76
C GLY A 306 -0.70 1.25 -4.11
N VAL A 307 -1.92 0.79 -4.33
CA VAL A 307 -2.67 1.11 -5.55
C VAL A 307 -3.14 2.58 -5.55
N LEU A 308 -3.18 3.19 -6.73
CA LEU A 308 -3.46 4.62 -6.95
C LEU A 308 -4.75 4.85 -7.73
#